data_AF-A0A1V5W648-F1
#
_entry.id   AF-A0A1V5W648-F1
#
_cell.length_a   1.000
_cell.length_b   1.000
_cell.length_c   1.000
_cell.angle_alpha   90.00
_cell.angle_beta   90.00
_cell.angle_gamma   90.00
#
_symmetry.space_group_name_H-M   'P 1'
#
loop_
_entity.id
_entity.type
_entity.pdbx_description
1 polymer ?
#
loop_
_entity_poly.entity_id
_entity_poly.type
_entity_poly.pdbx_seq_one_letter_code
_entity_poly.pdbx_strand_id
1 'polypeptide(L)'
;MKILQQTYEYLHPVTLAFFDTTIEKNYHQSYRETYLMANRLCIFLGIGLYATFGIIDFFHSEETNTLYQTIRYGITIPISVILFFFSLQTSIATKNHTLFTLGLLFFSTSILVINLLSHQTTFSTYTMGLVILFFFGQNFLKISFFRSTLILLIVLLVYEIYTIFFKQLPIEVFVTTSFFLFVSFLLSTFASYFFELIDRKNYWSSLQVQKTNEELKSLQKLMEQKVAERTNTLERVVKELQLAKAKAEESNIIKSTFLSTISHEIRTPLTSILGFTQLITKAKSYDEKTQVYASTIEKSIAELLDIMSNILTLSEIHNDRLEKSTTTVNFKALKKSILGISEEVLARRKKILSSKLLVMNL
;
A
#
# COMPACT_ATOMS: atom_id res chain seq x y z
N MET A 1 14.60 10.58 4.60
CA MET A 1 15.25 11.34 5.70
C MET A 1 14.75 10.89 7.09
N LYS A 2 13.43 10.78 7.36
CA LYS A 2 12.90 10.24 8.65
C LYS A 2 13.37 8.82 9.03
N ILE A 3 13.46 7.91 8.05
CA ILE A 3 13.94 6.53 8.26
C ILE A 3 15.40 6.51 8.74
N LEU A 4 16.21 7.48 8.29
CA LEU A 4 17.63 7.58 8.68
C LEU A 4 17.79 8.04 10.13
N GLN A 5 16.93 8.95 10.59
CA GLN A 5 16.91 9.41 11.98
C GLN A 5 16.54 8.30 12.95
N GLN A 6 15.56 7.45 12.59
CA GLN A 6 15.14 6.34 13.45
C GLN A 6 16.25 5.28 13.62
N THR A 7 17.06 5.00 12.60
CA THR A 7 18.16 4.01 12.71
C THR A 7 19.18 4.34 13.83
N TYR A 8 19.46 5.62 14.09
CA TYR A 8 20.42 6.01 15.11
C TYR A 8 19.92 5.75 16.54
N GLU A 9 18.60 5.69 16.76
CA GLU A 9 18.02 5.38 18.07
C GLU A 9 18.23 3.91 18.47
N TYR A 10 18.50 3.01 17.52
CA TYR A 10 18.60 1.56 17.76
C TYR A 10 20.04 1.02 17.81
N LEU A 11 21.03 1.86 17.50
CA LEU A 11 22.45 1.49 17.46
C LEU A 11 23.19 2.16 18.61
N HIS A 12 24.05 1.38 19.29
CA HIS A 12 24.96 1.94 20.27
C HIS A 12 25.99 2.85 19.58
N PRO A 13 26.23 4.10 20.04
CA PRO A 13 27.02 5.09 19.30
C PRO A 13 28.49 4.71 19.12
N VAL A 14 29.05 3.95 20.06
CA VAL A 14 30.46 3.54 20.02
C VAL A 14 30.65 2.16 19.39
N THR A 15 29.97 1.12 19.88
CA THR A 15 30.15 -0.28 19.42
C THR A 15 29.34 -0.63 18.17
N LEU A 16 28.44 0.26 17.73
CA LEU A 16 27.46 0.02 16.66
C LEU A 16 26.55 -1.21 16.87
N ALA A 17 26.56 -1.84 18.04
CA ALA A 17 25.67 -2.96 18.32
C ALA A 17 24.21 -2.51 18.33
N PHE A 18 23.31 -3.33 17.81
CA PHE A 18 21.88 -3.13 18.03
C PHE A 18 21.55 -3.34 19.51
N PHE A 19 20.68 -2.50 20.08
CA PHE A 19 20.22 -2.68 21.46
C PHE A 19 19.42 -3.98 21.65
N ASP A 20 18.73 -4.45 20.62
CA ASP A 20 18.04 -5.74 20.63
C ASP A 20 19.01 -6.89 20.31
N THR A 21 19.25 -7.72 21.32
CA THR A 21 20.14 -8.90 21.22
C THR A 21 19.73 -9.91 20.14
N THR A 22 18.43 -10.03 19.85
CA THR A 22 17.92 -10.95 18.82
C THR A 22 18.28 -10.44 17.44
N ILE A 23 18.09 -9.13 17.22
CA ILE A 23 18.43 -8.45 15.97
C ILE A 23 19.94 -8.46 15.76
N GLU A 24 20.74 -8.21 16.81
CA GLU A 24 22.21 -8.28 16.74
C GLU A 24 22.69 -9.68 16.33
N LYS A 25 22.11 -10.73 16.93
CA LYS A 25 22.45 -12.11 16.59
C LYS A 25 22.10 -12.44 15.13
N ASN A 26 20.92 -12.04 14.69
CA ASN A 26 20.45 -12.26 13.31
C ASN A 26 21.27 -11.45 12.30
N TYR A 27 21.61 -10.20 12.61
CA TYR A 27 22.52 -9.37 11.83
C TYR A 27 23.85 -10.07 11.66
N HIS A 28 24.49 -10.50 12.75
CA HIS A 28 25.79 -11.16 12.66
C HIS A 28 25.74 -12.45 11.85
N GLN A 29 24.65 -13.22 11.92
CA GLN A 29 24.48 -14.41 11.09
C GLN A 29 24.38 -14.04 9.61
N SER A 30 23.47 -13.12 9.26
CA SER A 30 23.29 -12.63 7.89
C SER A 30 24.56 -12.00 7.32
N TYR A 31 25.29 -11.24 8.13
CA TYR A 31 26.57 -10.62 7.79
C TYR A 31 27.63 -11.67 7.44
N ARG A 32 27.74 -12.75 8.24
CA ARG A 32 28.69 -13.85 7.98
C ARG A 32 28.37 -14.56 6.69
N GLU A 33 27.09 -14.86 6.43
CA GLU A 33 26.66 -15.55 5.22
C GLU A 33 26.91 -14.70 3.97
N THR A 34 26.57 -13.39 4.05
CA THR A 34 26.74 -12.44 2.95
C THR A 34 28.22 -12.24 2.58
N TYR A 35 29.09 -12.10 3.59
CA TYR A 35 30.50 -11.76 3.38
C TYR A 35 31.45 -12.97 3.39
N LEU A 36 30.95 -14.19 3.45
CA LEU A 36 31.78 -15.40 3.52
C LEU A 36 32.73 -15.52 2.33
N MET A 37 32.24 -15.32 1.11
CA MET A 37 33.05 -15.42 -0.11
C MET A 37 34.09 -14.30 -0.18
N ALA A 38 33.71 -13.07 0.18
CA ALA A 38 34.62 -11.94 0.24
C ALA A 38 35.76 -12.19 1.23
N ASN A 39 35.45 -12.69 2.44
CA ASN A 39 36.45 -13.01 3.46
C ASN A 39 37.39 -14.15 3.03
N ARG A 40 36.89 -15.17 2.34
CA ARG A 40 37.72 -16.23 1.75
C ARG A 40 38.71 -15.67 0.73
N LEU A 41 38.23 -14.84 -0.19
CA LEU A 41 39.06 -14.17 -1.17
C LEU A 41 40.10 -13.29 -0.49
N CYS A 42 39.73 -12.57 0.58
CA CYS A 42 40.67 -11.78 1.35
C CYS A 42 41.75 -12.65 2.02
N ILE A 43 41.42 -13.78 2.66
CA ILE A 43 42.46 -14.66 3.20
C ILE A 43 43.42 -15.12 2.08
N PHE A 44 42.89 -15.56 0.95
CA PHE A 44 43.70 -16.01 -0.18
C PHE A 44 44.64 -14.90 -0.69
N LEU A 45 44.09 -13.70 -0.90
CA LEU A 45 44.83 -12.54 -1.39
C LEU A 45 45.86 -12.06 -0.33
N GLY A 46 45.51 -12.13 0.96
CA GLY A 46 46.40 -11.82 2.08
C GLY A 46 47.59 -12.78 2.16
N ILE A 47 47.37 -14.10 1.97
CA ILE A 47 48.45 -15.09 1.87
C ILE A 47 49.38 -14.74 0.71
N GLY A 48 48.81 -14.44 -0.47
CA GLY A 48 49.57 -14.06 -1.66
C GLY A 48 50.41 -12.80 -1.45
N LEU A 49 49.81 -11.72 -0.97
CA LEU A 49 50.50 -10.47 -0.67
C LEU A 49 51.61 -10.70 0.37
N TYR A 50 51.31 -11.40 1.45
CA TYR A 50 52.27 -11.68 2.50
C TYR A 50 53.47 -12.53 2.01
N ALA A 51 53.23 -13.48 1.10
CA ALA A 51 54.27 -14.24 0.43
C ALA A 51 55.10 -13.37 -0.50
N THR A 52 54.51 -12.44 -1.25
CA THR A 52 55.28 -11.51 -2.11
C THR A 52 56.13 -10.53 -1.30
N PHE A 53 55.70 -10.15 -0.10
CA PHE A 53 56.50 -9.32 0.80
C PHE A 53 57.82 -9.99 1.21
N GLY A 54 57.89 -11.32 1.23
CA GLY A 54 59.12 -12.07 1.50
C GLY A 54 60.22 -11.87 0.45
N ILE A 55 59.89 -11.33 -0.73
CA ILE A 55 60.89 -10.94 -1.74
C ILE A 55 61.81 -9.83 -1.17
N ILE A 56 61.27 -8.93 -0.33
CA ILE A 56 62.06 -7.86 0.31
C ILE A 56 63.14 -8.45 1.23
N ASP A 57 62.84 -9.57 1.88
CA ASP A 57 63.76 -10.30 2.76
C ASP A 57 65.01 -10.76 1.98
N PHE A 58 64.86 -11.13 0.70
CA PHE A 58 65.99 -11.52 -0.17
C PHE A 58 66.94 -10.36 -0.50
N PHE A 59 66.41 -9.14 -0.60
CA PHE A 59 67.20 -7.97 -0.99
C PHE A 59 67.91 -7.28 0.19
N HIS A 60 67.57 -7.61 1.44
CA HIS A 60 68.07 -6.91 2.62
C HIS A 60 68.79 -7.86 3.62
N SER A 61 70.10 -8.01 3.41
CA SER A 61 71.14 -8.58 4.31
C SER A 61 71.17 -10.11 4.53
N GLU A 62 72.39 -10.69 4.48
CA GLU A 62 72.66 -12.13 4.41
C GLU A 62 72.52 -12.91 5.74
N GLU A 63 72.59 -12.26 6.91
CA GLU A 63 72.66 -12.98 8.21
C GLU A 63 71.30 -13.32 8.84
N THR A 64 70.26 -12.49 8.68
CA THR A 64 68.93 -12.69 9.32
C THR A 64 67.84 -13.15 8.37
N ASN A 65 68.15 -13.26 7.08
CA ASN A 65 67.21 -13.63 6.01
C ASN A 65 66.58 -15.02 6.24
N THR A 66 67.36 -15.99 6.72
CA THR A 66 66.88 -17.35 7.02
C THR A 66 65.81 -17.36 8.11
N LEU A 67 65.92 -16.50 9.11
CA LEU A 67 64.97 -16.41 10.21
C LEU A 67 63.64 -15.77 9.77
N TYR A 68 63.68 -14.68 9.00
CA TYR A 68 62.46 -14.06 8.47
C TYR A 68 61.71 -15.00 7.51
N GLN A 69 62.43 -15.68 6.62
CA GLN A 69 61.86 -16.67 5.73
C GLN A 69 61.24 -17.85 6.50
N THR A 70 61.88 -18.30 7.58
CA THR A 70 61.33 -19.37 8.44
C THR A 70 60.03 -18.92 9.09
N ILE A 71 59.96 -17.70 9.61
CA ILE A 71 58.73 -17.14 10.20
C ILE A 71 57.62 -17.03 9.14
N ARG A 72 57.95 -16.52 7.95
CA ARG A 72 56.96 -16.33 6.86
C ARG A 72 56.49 -17.65 6.28
N TYR A 73 57.39 -18.40 5.65
CA TYR A 73 57.09 -19.58 4.84
C TYR A 73 57.03 -20.87 5.67
N GLY A 74 57.73 -20.94 6.79
CA GLY A 74 57.72 -22.12 7.67
C GLY A 74 56.54 -22.14 8.65
N ILE A 75 56.06 -20.98 9.10
CA ILE A 75 55.03 -20.89 10.14
C ILE A 75 53.77 -20.17 9.63
N THR A 76 53.90 -18.91 9.23
CA THR A 76 52.74 -18.03 9.01
C THR A 76 51.90 -18.48 7.80
N ILE A 77 52.54 -18.73 6.66
CA ILE A 77 51.85 -19.15 5.43
C ILE A 77 51.18 -20.53 5.61
N PRO A 78 51.86 -21.57 6.13
CA PRO A 78 51.23 -22.87 6.36
C PRO A 78 49.99 -22.77 7.28
N ILE A 79 50.09 -22.03 8.39
CA ILE A 79 48.96 -21.83 9.30
C ILE A 79 47.81 -21.09 8.60
N SER A 80 48.11 -20.02 7.86
CA SER A 80 47.10 -19.26 7.12
C SER A 80 46.44 -20.09 6.00
N VAL A 81 47.18 -20.97 5.34
CA VAL A 81 46.64 -21.92 4.36
C VAL A 81 45.71 -22.93 5.02
N ILE A 82 46.08 -23.47 6.19
CA ILE A 82 45.21 -24.35 6.98
C ILE A 82 43.91 -23.62 7.35
N LEU A 83 44.00 -22.38 7.85
CA LEU A 83 42.83 -21.55 8.16
C LEU A 83 41.97 -21.28 6.91
N PHE A 84 42.60 -21.08 5.75
CA PHE A 84 41.90 -20.94 4.47
C PHE A 84 41.11 -22.21 4.12
N PHE A 85 41.71 -23.39 4.21
CA PHE A 85 41.01 -24.65 3.96
C PHE A 85 39.84 -24.88 4.93
N PHE A 86 40.02 -24.59 6.23
CA PHE A 86 38.92 -24.61 7.20
C PHE A 86 37.81 -23.62 6.83
N SER A 87 38.16 -22.48 6.25
CA SER A 87 37.17 -21.50 5.81
C SER A 87 36.31 -21.99 4.64
N LEU A 88 36.80 -22.92 3.81
CA LEU A 88 36.04 -23.52 2.70
C LEU A 88 34.91 -24.43 3.19
N GLN A 89 35.07 -25.03 4.37
CA GLN A 89 34.02 -25.82 5.00
C GLN A 89 32.95 -24.90 5.59
N THR A 90 31.84 -24.74 4.85
CA THR A 90 30.76 -23.79 5.18
C THR A 90 30.21 -23.96 6.60
N SER A 91 30.09 -25.20 7.09
CA SER A 91 29.60 -25.48 8.46
C SER A 91 30.49 -24.90 9.57
N ILE A 92 31.81 -24.91 9.37
CA ILE A 92 32.77 -24.37 10.35
C ILE A 92 32.80 -22.85 10.23
N ALA A 93 32.82 -22.32 9.00
CA ALA A 93 32.97 -20.90 8.76
C ALA A 93 31.76 -20.05 9.18
N THR A 94 30.54 -20.57 9.07
CA THR A 94 29.32 -19.83 9.49
C THR A 94 29.04 -19.95 10.99
N LYS A 95 29.48 -21.04 11.62
CA LYS A 95 29.26 -21.35 13.04
C LYS A 95 30.37 -20.83 13.95
N ASN A 96 31.62 -20.78 13.46
CA ASN A 96 32.75 -20.34 14.25
C ASN A 96 33.03 -18.85 14.05
N HIS A 97 32.74 -18.06 15.09
CA HIS A 97 32.89 -16.60 15.10
C HIS A 97 34.35 -16.11 15.07
N THR A 98 35.34 -16.99 15.24
CA THR A 98 36.73 -16.60 15.50
C THR A 98 37.69 -16.92 14.35
N LEU A 99 37.29 -17.68 13.34
CA LEU A 99 38.21 -18.18 12.31
C LEU A 99 38.96 -17.05 11.58
N PHE A 100 38.23 -16.07 11.06
CA PHE A 100 38.83 -14.92 10.35
C PHE A 100 39.60 -13.99 11.30
N THR A 101 39.15 -13.88 12.55
CA THR A 101 39.85 -13.13 13.61
C THR A 101 41.20 -13.77 13.96
N LEU A 102 41.27 -15.11 14.02
CA LEU A 102 42.51 -15.85 14.19
C LEU A 102 43.46 -15.61 13.00
N GLY A 103 42.94 -15.61 11.78
CA GLY A 103 43.74 -15.26 10.59
C GLY A 103 44.39 -13.88 10.71
N LEU A 104 43.62 -12.86 11.11
CA LEU A 104 44.16 -11.51 11.34
C LEU A 104 45.24 -11.50 12.43
N LEU A 105 45.03 -12.23 13.54
CA LEU A 105 46.00 -12.34 14.63
C LEU A 105 47.32 -12.98 14.20
N PHE A 106 47.28 -14.03 13.38
CA PHE A 106 48.50 -14.68 12.89
C PHE A 106 49.30 -13.76 11.96
N PHE A 107 48.64 -13.12 10.99
CA PHE A 107 49.33 -12.17 10.12
C PHE A 107 49.89 -10.98 10.90
N SER A 108 49.11 -10.42 11.84
CA SER A 108 49.54 -9.26 12.61
C SER A 108 50.71 -9.57 13.53
N THR A 109 50.66 -10.70 14.24
CA THR A 109 51.74 -11.15 15.12
C THR A 109 53.01 -11.41 14.33
N SER A 110 52.89 -12.03 13.16
CA SER A 110 54.05 -12.36 12.33
C SER A 110 54.73 -11.12 11.75
N ILE A 111 53.95 -10.17 11.20
CA ILE A 111 54.50 -8.88 10.71
C ILE A 111 55.15 -8.11 11.86
N LEU A 112 54.51 -8.11 13.04
CA LEU A 112 55.05 -7.46 14.23
C LEU A 112 56.40 -8.06 14.62
N VAL A 113 56.50 -9.38 14.79
CA VAL A 113 57.75 -10.06 15.18
C VAL A 113 58.88 -9.77 14.19
N ILE A 114 58.61 -9.82 12.87
CA ILE A 114 59.62 -9.47 11.85
C ILE A 114 60.10 -8.02 12.02
N ASN A 115 59.19 -7.08 12.29
CA ASN A 115 59.55 -5.69 12.56
C ASN A 115 60.40 -5.54 13.83
N LEU A 116 60.07 -6.27 14.91
CA LEU A 116 60.83 -6.19 16.16
C LEU A 116 62.26 -6.74 16.01
N LEU A 117 62.43 -7.78 15.19
CA LEU A 117 63.71 -8.45 14.95
C LEU A 117 64.56 -7.79 13.85
N SER A 118 63.96 -6.99 12.96
CA SER A 118 64.68 -6.41 11.82
C SER A 118 65.83 -5.50 12.28
N HIS A 119 66.93 -5.42 11.54
CA HIS A 119 68.03 -4.49 11.87
C HIS A 119 67.64 -3.01 11.70
N GLN A 120 68.42 -2.10 12.28
CA GLN A 120 68.12 -0.67 12.33
C GLN A 120 68.07 0.00 10.93
N THR A 121 68.85 -0.51 9.97
CA THR A 121 68.90 0.00 8.58
C THR A 121 67.71 -0.42 7.73
N THR A 122 67.09 -1.57 8.00
CA THR A 122 65.96 -2.12 7.22
C THR A 122 64.60 -1.86 7.89
N PHE A 123 64.61 -1.25 9.07
CA PHE A 123 63.47 -1.10 9.96
C PHE A 123 62.33 -0.28 9.34
N SER A 124 62.66 0.83 8.67
CA SER A 124 61.66 1.67 8.00
C SER A 124 60.93 0.95 6.87
N THR A 125 61.60 0.05 6.16
CA THR A 125 61.02 -0.73 5.05
C THR A 125 59.97 -1.72 5.55
N TYR A 126 60.25 -2.45 6.63
CA TYR A 126 59.31 -3.42 7.19
C TYR A 126 58.10 -2.78 7.88
N THR A 127 58.25 -1.54 8.32
CA THR A 127 57.17 -0.80 8.99
C THR A 127 56.00 -0.52 8.04
N MET A 128 56.26 -0.38 6.73
CA MET A 128 55.20 -0.24 5.72
C MET A 128 54.28 -1.48 5.67
N GLY A 129 54.78 -2.65 6.09
CA GLY A 129 53.96 -3.84 6.25
C GLY A 129 52.86 -3.68 7.30
N LEU A 130 53.10 -2.92 8.38
CA LEU A 130 52.08 -2.61 9.39
C LEU A 130 51.00 -1.67 8.85
N VAL A 131 51.36 -0.70 8.00
CA VAL A 131 50.39 0.17 7.32
C VAL A 131 49.42 -0.66 6.46
N ILE A 132 49.97 -1.57 5.65
CA ILE A 132 49.17 -2.46 4.80
C ILE A 132 48.32 -3.40 5.66
N LEU A 133 48.85 -3.92 6.76
CA LEU A 133 48.10 -4.73 7.71
C LEU A 133 46.90 -3.96 8.30
N PHE A 134 47.05 -2.70 8.70
CA PHE A 134 45.94 -1.90 9.21
C PHE A 134 44.86 -1.71 8.15
N PHE A 135 45.27 -1.32 6.94
CA PHE A 135 44.36 -1.11 5.83
C PHE A 135 43.62 -2.41 5.46
N PHE A 136 44.36 -3.51 5.29
CA PHE A 136 43.81 -4.80 4.90
C PHE A 136 42.90 -5.40 5.99
N GLY A 137 43.38 -5.40 7.23
CA GLY A 137 42.71 -6.02 8.37
C GLY A 137 41.42 -5.34 8.79
N GLN A 138 41.28 -4.03 8.55
CA GLN A 138 40.09 -3.27 8.95
C GLN A 138 39.11 -3.01 7.81
N ASN A 139 39.57 -2.95 6.55
CA ASN A 139 38.71 -2.58 5.42
C ASN A 139 38.29 -3.76 4.54
N PHE A 140 39.17 -4.75 4.36
CA PHE A 140 38.94 -5.89 3.46
C PHE A 140 38.39 -7.10 4.21
N LEU A 141 39.02 -7.46 5.33
CA LEU A 141 38.49 -8.51 6.20
C LEU A 141 37.23 -7.99 6.88
N LYS A 142 36.07 -8.51 6.47
CA LYS A 142 34.74 -8.22 7.03
C LYS A 142 34.56 -8.95 8.36
N ILE A 143 35.33 -8.49 9.35
CA ILE A 143 35.22 -8.82 10.76
C ILE A 143 34.64 -7.57 11.44
N SER A 144 33.96 -7.74 12.58
CA SER A 144 33.48 -6.58 13.36
C SER A 144 34.59 -5.56 13.59
N PHE A 145 34.31 -4.30 13.28
CA PHE A 145 35.24 -3.17 13.39
C PHE A 145 35.81 -3.12 14.80
N PHE A 146 34.98 -3.32 15.83
CA PHE A 146 35.43 -3.23 17.22
C PHE A 146 36.52 -4.26 17.52
N ARG A 147 36.39 -5.48 16.99
CA ARG A 147 37.38 -6.55 17.19
C ARG A 147 38.66 -6.30 16.40
N SER A 148 38.55 -5.91 15.14
CA SER A 148 39.73 -5.64 14.29
C SER A 148 40.50 -4.42 14.79
N THR A 149 39.81 -3.36 15.22
CA THR A 149 40.40 -2.18 15.87
C THR A 149 41.13 -2.56 17.15
N LEU A 150 40.53 -3.36 18.04
CA LEU A 150 41.17 -3.75 19.30
C LEU A 150 42.45 -4.57 19.05
N ILE A 151 42.41 -5.54 18.15
CA ILE A 151 43.58 -6.37 17.82
C ILE A 151 44.72 -5.51 17.25
N LEU A 152 44.40 -4.62 16.31
CA LEU A 152 45.40 -3.82 15.64
C LEU A 152 45.91 -2.65 16.48
N LEU A 153 45.10 -2.17 17.43
CA LEU A 153 45.54 -1.22 18.45
C LEU A 153 46.60 -1.86 19.36
N ILE A 154 46.39 -3.10 19.79
CA ILE A 154 47.39 -3.83 20.58
C ILE A 154 48.70 -3.97 19.80
N VAL A 155 48.62 -4.33 18.52
CA VAL A 155 49.80 -4.44 17.64
C VAL A 155 50.55 -3.12 17.55
N LEU A 156 49.83 -2.00 17.34
CA LEU A 156 50.40 -0.66 17.32
C LEU A 156 51.08 -0.31 18.64
N LEU A 157 50.40 -0.53 19.78
CA LEU A 157 50.96 -0.23 21.10
C LEU A 157 52.20 -1.05 21.42
N VAL A 158 52.20 -2.36 21.12
CA VAL A 158 53.37 -3.23 21.33
C VAL A 158 54.54 -2.76 20.46
N TYR A 159 54.27 -2.38 19.22
CA TYR A 159 55.29 -1.82 18.33
C TYR A 159 55.89 -0.53 18.91
N GLU A 160 55.06 0.44 19.28
CA GLU A 160 55.53 1.74 19.82
C GLU A 160 56.29 1.58 21.13
N ILE A 161 55.82 0.73 22.05
CA ILE A 161 56.53 0.44 23.30
C ILE A 161 57.90 -0.16 22.99
N TYR A 162 57.96 -1.14 22.07
CA TYR A 162 59.24 -1.77 21.74
C TYR A 162 60.23 -0.80 21.10
N THR A 163 59.76 0.07 20.20
CA THR A 163 60.64 1.04 19.52
C THR A 163 61.26 2.04 20.48
N ILE A 164 60.50 2.49 21.48
CA ILE A 164 60.94 3.41 22.53
C ILE A 164 61.97 2.76 23.46
N PHE A 165 61.70 1.56 23.97
CA PHE A 165 62.50 0.96 25.03
C PHE A 165 63.71 0.17 24.54
N PHE A 166 63.61 -0.54 23.41
CA PHE A 166 64.61 -1.52 23.00
C PHE A 166 65.39 -1.12 21.75
N LYS A 167 64.78 -0.39 20.82
CA LYS A 167 65.37 -0.09 19.49
C LYS A 167 66.14 1.22 19.42
N GLN A 168 65.82 2.20 20.28
CA GLN A 168 66.51 3.50 20.38
C GLN A 168 66.76 4.15 19.01
N LEU A 169 65.70 4.30 18.21
CA LEU A 169 65.78 4.91 16.88
C LEU A 169 66.14 6.40 16.99
N PRO A 170 66.79 6.98 15.95
CA PRO A 170 66.92 8.43 15.85
C PRO A 170 65.54 9.08 15.97
N ILE A 171 65.46 10.17 16.73
CA ILE A 171 64.19 10.85 17.06
C ILE A 171 63.40 11.18 15.78
N GLU A 172 64.08 11.63 14.72
CA GLU A 172 63.46 11.95 13.43
C GLU A 172 62.77 10.75 12.78
N VAL A 173 63.43 9.59 12.78
CA VAL A 173 62.89 8.35 12.19
C VAL A 173 61.74 7.83 13.03
N PHE A 174 61.87 7.85 14.36
CA PHE A 174 60.81 7.46 15.28
C PHE A 174 59.55 8.31 15.08
N VAL A 175 59.67 9.64 15.20
CA VAL A 175 58.54 10.57 15.09
C VAL A 175 57.83 10.43 13.74
N THR A 176 58.58 10.36 12.64
CA THR A 176 58.01 10.22 11.29
C THR A 176 57.26 8.89 11.16
N THR A 177 57.86 7.80 11.61
CA THR A 177 57.28 6.45 11.48
C THR A 177 56.03 6.28 12.34
N SER A 178 56.08 6.70 13.61
CA SER A 178 54.94 6.65 14.53
C SER A 178 53.79 7.53 14.04
N PHE A 179 54.09 8.70 13.47
CA PHE A 179 53.07 9.56 12.85
C PHE A 179 52.33 8.83 11.72
N PHE A 180 53.05 8.24 10.75
CA PHE A 180 52.41 7.54 9.64
C PHE A 180 51.64 6.29 10.08
N LEU A 181 52.14 5.54 11.05
CA LEU A 181 51.42 4.38 11.59
C LEU A 181 50.14 4.79 12.31
N PHE A 182 50.20 5.80 13.17
CA PHE A 182 49.04 6.30 13.89
C PHE A 182 47.97 6.85 12.93
N VAL A 183 48.38 7.66 11.95
CA VAL A 183 47.47 8.20 10.92
C VAL A 183 46.86 7.08 10.11
N SER A 184 47.64 6.09 9.66
CA SER A 184 47.13 4.95 8.89
C SER A 184 46.14 4.09 9.67
N PHE A 185 46.43 3.85 10.96
CA PHE A 185 45.53 3.15 11.87
C PHE A 185 44.23 3.93 12.09
N LEU A 186 44.32 5.24 12.30
CA LEU A 186 43.16 6.11 12.53
C LEU A 186 42.26 6.16 11.29
N LEU A 187 42.82 6.41 10.10
CA LEU A 187 42.05 6.42 8.86
C LEU A 187 41.40 5.07 8.56
N SER A 188 42.14 3.97 8.77
CA SER A 188 41.59 2.63 8.56
C SER A 188 40.46 2.32 9.54
N THR A 189 40.58 2.78 10.80
CA THR A 189 39.57 2.55 11.84
C THR A 189 38.30 3.35 11.53
N PHE A 190 38.49 4.60 11.10
CA PHE A 190 37.39 5.45 10.65
C PHE A 190 36.67 4.82 9.45
N ALA A 191 37.39 4.38 8.42
CA ALA A 191 36.80 3.73 7.25
C ALA A 191 36.04 2.44 7.64
N SER A 192 36.61 1.60 8.50
CA SER A 192 35.97 0.38 9.02
C SER A 192 34.68 0.68 9.78
N TYR A 193 34.69 1.70 10.63
CA TYR A 193 33.50 2.17 11.35
C TYR A 193 32.39 2.59 10.38
N PHE A 194 32.70 3.38 9.35
CA PHE A 194 31.69 3.80 8.37
C PHE A 194 31.16 2.63 7.54
N PHE A 195 32.01 1.70 7.13
CA PHE A 195 31.55 0.52 6.40
C PHE A 195 30.60 -0.33 7.24
N GLU A 196 30.93 -0.62 8.50
CA GLU A 196 30.03 -1.39 9.37
C GLU A 196 28.73 -0.61 9.68
N LEU A 197 28.82 0.71 9.87
CA LEU A 197 27.63 1.56 10.05
C LEU A 197 26.68 1.49 8.85
N ILE A 198 27.22 1.58 7.63
CA ILE A 198 26.44 1.47 6.39
C ILE A 198 25.83 0.07 6.28
N ASP A 199 26.59 -0.99 6.56
CA ASP A 199 26.10 -2.37 6.52
C ASP A 199 24.95 -2.60 7.50
N ARG A 200 25.09 -2.15 8.75
CA ARG A 200 24.04 -2.25 9.79
C ARG A 200 22.78 -1.50 9.40
N LYS A 201 22.95 -0.30 8.85
CA LYS A 201 21.84 0.52 8.36
C LYS A 201 21.13 -0.12 7.17
N ASN A 202 21.87 -0.68 6.22
CA ASN A 202 21.29 -1.41 5.09
C ASN A 202 20.51 -2.63 5.55
N TYR A 203 21.05 -3.37 6.52
CA TYR A 203 20.37 -4.49 7.15
C TYR A 203 19.04 -4.06 7.80
N TRP A 204 19.06 -3.02 8.64
CA TRP A 204 17.83 -2.49 9.26
C TRP A 204 16.80 -2.03 8.23
N SER A 205 17.25 -1.32 7.19
CA SER A 205 16.38 -0.90 6.08
C SER A 205 15.73 -2.10 5.40
N SER A 206 16.46 -3.19 5.20
CA SER A 206 15.92 -4.41 4.59
C SER A 206 14.85 -5.08 5.46
N LEU A 207 15.03 -5.11 6.78
CA LEU A 207 14.04 -5.62 7.73
C LEU A 207 12.76 -4.80 7.71
N GLN A 208 12.88 -3.47 7.68
CA GLN A 208 11.72 -2.58 7.65
C GLN A 208 10.91 -2.77 6.36
N VAL A 209 11.59 -2.91 5.22
CA VAL A 209 10.95 -3.18 3.93
C VAL A 209 10.22 -4.52 3.95
N GLN A 210 10.80 -5.57 4.54
CA GLN A 210 10.13 -6.85 4.69
C GLN A 210 8.85 -6.73 5.54
N LYS A 211 8.93 -6.09 6.70
CA LYS A 211 7.78 -5.88 7.58
C LYS A 211 6.66 -5.10 6.88
N THR A 212 6.99 -3.99 6.23
CA THR A 212 6.01 -3.18 5.50
C THR A 212 5.41 -3.95 4.31
N ASN A 213 6.19 -4.77 3.61
CA ASN A 213 5.66 -5.62 2.54
C ASN A 213 4.71 -6.71 3.09
N GLU A 214 4.97 -7.28 4.25
CA GLU A 214 4.06 -8.23 4.91
C GLU A 214 2.76 -7.56 5.36
N GLU A 215 2.85 -6.39 6.00
CA GLU A 215 1.69 -5.57 6.37
C GLU A 215 0.85 -5.19 5.14
N LEU A 216 1.50 -4.74 4.06
CA LEU A 216 0.83 -4.38 2.81
C LEU A 216 0.11 -5.58 2.18
N LYS A 217 0.73 -6.76 2.14
CA LYS A 217 0.09 -8.00 1.67
C LYS A 217 -1.14 -8.35 2.50
N SER A 218 -1.06 -8.21 3.83
CA SER A 218 -2.19 -8.48 4.71
C SER A 218 -3.35 -7.50 4.48
N LEU A 219 -3.03 -6.22 4.29
CA LEU A 219 -4.01 -5.17 4.00
C LEU A 219 -4.66 -5.38 2.64
N GLN A 220 -3.88 -5.72 1.61
CA GLN A 220 -4.39 -6.02 0.28
C GLN A 220 -5.40 -7.17 0.34
N LYS A 221 -5.07 -8.27 1.02
CA LYS A 221 -5.98 -9.41 1.19
C LYS A 221 -7.29 -9.00 1.89
N LEU A 222 -7.20 -8.17 2.93
CA LEU A 222 -8.38 -7.64 3.62
C LEU A 222 -9.24 -6.76 2.70
N MET A 223 -8.60 -5.91 1.88
CA MET A 223 -9.30 -5.07 0.92
C MET A 223 -10.01 -5.90 -0.16
N GLU A 224 -9.34 -6.92 -0.70
CA GLU A 224 -9.93 -7.87 -1.66
C GLU A 224 -11.17 -8.57 -1.08
N GLN A 225 -11.11 -9.01 0.19
CA GLN A 225 -12.26 -9.59 0.88
C GLN A 225 -13.41 -8.60 1.02
N LYS A 226 -13.14 -7.37 1.45
CA LYS A 226 -14.17 -6.32 1.58
C LYS A 226 -14.80 -5.94 0.23
N VAL A 227 -14.01 -5.91 -0.84
CA VAL A 227 -14.50 -5.65 -2.18
C VAL A 227 -15.41 -6.80 -2.62
N ALA A 228 -14.99 -8.06 -2.46
CA ALA A 228 -15.82 -9.22 -2.80
C ALA A 228 -17.15 -9.26 -2.01
N GLU A 229 -17.12 -8.95 -0.72
CA GLU A 229 -18.32 -8.87 0.13
C GLU A 229 -19.29 -7.77 -0.35
N ARG A 230 -18.76 -6.58 -0.67
CA ARG A 230 -19.55 -5.48 -1.21
C ARG A 230 -20.14 -5.81 -2.58
N THR A 231 -19.36 -6.45 -3.46
CA THR A 231 -19.84 -6.88 -4.78
C THR A 231 -20.98 -7.88 -4.64
N ASN A 232 -20.83 -8.93 -3.81
CA ASN A 232 -21.90 -9.90 -3.56
C ASN A 232 -23.16 -9.25 -2.96
N THR A 233 -22.98 -8.30 -2.04
CA THR A 233 -24.09 -7.55 -1.44
C THR A 233 -24.81 -6.71 -2.48
N LEU A 234 -24.06 -6.01 -3.33
CA LEU A 234 -24.60 -5.21 -4.44
C LEU A 234 -25.36 -6.10 -5.43
N GLU A 235 -24.81 -7.24 -5.83
CA GLU A 235 -25.48 -8.19 -6.73
C GLU A 235 -26.81 -8.69 -6.14
N ARG A 236 -26.83 -9.00 -4.83
CA ARG A 236 -28.06 -9.41 -4.15
C ARG A 236 -29.10 -8.28 -4.13
N VAL A 237 -28.70 -7.07 -3.77
CA VAL A 237 -29.60 -5.89 -3.76
C VAL A 237 -30.13 -5.59 -5.16
N VAL A 238 -29.28 -5.67 -6.20
CA VAL A 238 -29.69 -5.49 -7.60
C VAL A 238 -30.74 -6.52 -7.99
N LYS A 239 -30.54 -7.80 -7.62
CA LYS A 239 -31.50 -8.87 -7.90
C LYS A 239 -32.82 -8.68 -7.15
N GLU A 240 -32.78 -8.31 -5.88
CA GLU A 240 -33.98 -8.00 -5.08
C GLU A 240 -34.75 -6.82 -5.68
N LEU A 241 -34.05 -5.78 -6.12
CA LEU A 241 -34.64 -4.60 -6.74
C LEU A 241 -35.28 -4.92 -8.10
N GLN A 242 -34.64 -5.77 -8.92
CA GLN A 242 -35.22 -6.26 -10.16
C GLN A 242 -36.51 -7.05 -9.93
N LEU A 243 -36.54 -7.94 -8.93
CA LEU A 243 -37.74 -8.70 -8.57
C LEU A 243 -38.86 -7.81 -8.04
N ALA A 244 -38.53 -6.85 -7.17
CA ALA A 244 -39.51 -5.89 -6.65
C ALA A 244 -40.10 -5.02 -7.78
N LYS A 245 -39.25 -4.58 -8.72
CA LYS A 245 -39.68 -3.84 -9.90
C LYS A 245 -40.62 -4.66 -10.77
N ALA A 246 -40.27 -5.91 -11.11
CA ALA A 246 -41.11 -6.79 -11.92
C ALA A 246 -42.49 -7.02 -11.29
N LYS A 247 -42.53 -7.24 -9.96
CA LYS A 247 -43.79 -7.39 -9.21
C LYS A 247 -44.65 -6.12 -9.22
N ALA A 248 -44.02 -4.95 -9.10
CA ALA A 248 -44.72 -3.67 -9.18
C ALA A 248 -45.31 -3.43 -10.59
N GLU A 249 -44.54 -3.74 -11.64
CA GLU A 249 -44.99 -3.65 -13.03
C GLU A 249 -46.17 -4.60 -13.31
N GLU A 250 -46.08 -5.86 -12.87
CA GLU A 250 -47.17 -6.83 -12.98
C GLU A 250 -48.43 -6.35 -12.25
N SER A 251 -48.29 -5.83 -11.02
CA SER A 251 -49.42 -5.28 -10.27
C SER A 251 -50.06 -4.09 -10.98
N ASN A 252 -49.28 -3.22 -11.63
CA ASN A 252 -49.81 -2.10 -12.39
C ASN A 252 -50.60 -2.57 -13.63
N ILE A 253 -50.07 -3.56 -14.36
CA ILE A 253 -50.75 -4.17 -15.51
C ILE A 253 -52.08 -4.79 -15.08
N ILE A 254 -52.10 -5.58 -14.00
CA ILE A 254 -53.32 -6.21 -13.47
C ILE A 254 -54.35 -5.15 -13.07
N LYS A 255 -53.92 -4.10 -12.35
CA LYS A 255 -54.83 -3.00 -11.98
C LYS A 255 -55.42 -2.30 -13.19
N SER A 256 -54.60 -1.99 -14.19
CA SER A 256 -55.03 -1.29 -15.40
C SER A 256 -56.01 -2.13 -16.22
N THR A 257 -55.68 -3.40 -16.45
CA THR A 257 -56.54 -4.34 -17.19
C THR A 257 -57.86 -4.58 -16.46
N PHE A 258 -57.83 -4.81 -15.15
CA PHE A 258 -59.04 -4.99 -14.33
C PHE A 258 -59.96 -3.77 -14.41
N LEU A 259 -59.44 -2.56 -14.21
CA LEU A 259 -60.25 -1.34 -14.27
C LEU A 259 -60.87 -1.12 -15.66
N SER A 260 -60.12 -1.39 -16.73
CA SER A 260 -60.61 -1.30 -18.10
C SER A 260 -61.73 -2.29 -18.39
N THR A 261 -61.52 -3.57 -18.06
CA THR A 261 -62.52 -4.62 -18.28
C THR A 261 -63.79 -4.35 -17.48
N ILE A 262 -63.68 -4.08 -16.18
CA ILE A 262 -64.84 -3.81 -15.33
C ILE A 262 -65.60 -2.57 -15.79
N SER A 263 -64.89 -1.53 -16.25
CA SER A 263 -65.55 -0.33 -16.78
C SER A 263 -66.40 -0.64 -18.01
N HIS A 264 -65.91 -1.48 -18.93
CA HIS A 264 -66.69 -1.93 -20.07
C HIS A 264 -67.90 -2.80 -19.67
N GLU A 265 -67.70 -3.72 -18.72
CA GLU A 265 -68.76 -4.62 -18.27
C GLU A 265 -69.86 -3.93 -17.47
N ILE A 266 -69.55 -2.86 -16.73
CA ILE A 266 -70.56 -2.07 -15.99
C ILE A 266 -71.23 -1.03 -16.90
N ARG A 267 -70.53 -0.47 -17.90
CA ARG A 267 -71.12 0.50 -18.84
C ARG A 267 -72.29 -0.10 -19.62
N THR A 268 -72.18 -1.36 -20.05
CA THR A 268 -73.21 -2.05 -20.84
C THR A 268 -74.58 -2.16 -20.12
N PRO A 269 -74.67 -2.69 -18.89
CA PRO A 269 -75.94 -2.74 -18.15
C PRO A 269 -76.41 -1.34 -17.74
N LEU A 270 -75.53 -0.43 -17.32
CA LEU A 270 -75.94 0.94 -16.97
C LEU A 270 -76.53 1.68 -18.16
N THR A 271 -75.95 1.54 -19.35
CA THR A 271 -76.49 2.14 -20.58
C THR A 271 -77.87 1.56 -20.92
N SER A 272 -78.06 0.26 -20.67
CA SER A 272 -79.35 -0.41 -20.86
C SER A 272 -80.42 0.11 -19.89
N ILE A 273 -80.08 0.23 -18.60
CA ILE A 273 -80.99 0.77 -17.58
C ILE A 273 -81.29 2.25 -17.88
N LEU A 274 -80.29 3.05 -18.27
CA LEU A 274 -80.47 4.44 -18.68
C LEU A 274 -81.47 4.55 -19.84
N GLY A 275 -81.31 3.71 -20.87
CA GLY A 275 -82.21 3.67 -22.02
C GLY A 275 -83.65 3.32 -21.62
N PHE A 276 -83.86 2.32 -20.78
CA PHE A 276 -85.19 1.99 -20.27
C PHE A 276 -85.78 3.09 -19.40
N THR A 277 -84.98 3.73 -18.54
CA THR A 277 -85.45 4.85 -17.72
C THR A 277 -85.85 6.05 -18.57
N GLN A 278 -85.10 6.34 -19.64
CA GLN A 278 -85.42 7.41 -20.60
C GLN A 278 -86.72 7.16 -21.38
N LEU A 279 -87.01 5.90 -21.70
CA LEU A 279 -88.29 5.52 -22.32
C LEU A 279 -89.46 5.74 -21.35
N ILE A 280 -89.26 5.46 -20.06
CA ILE A 280 -90.27 5.71 -19.01
C ILE A 280 -90.47 7.21 -18.80
N THR A 281 -89.41 8.01 -18.71
CA THR A 281 -89.53 9.48 -18.54
C THR A 281 -90.16 10.18 -19.74
N LYS A 282 -89.97 9.68 -20.97
CA LYS A 282 -90.55 10.27 -22.19
C LYS A 282 -92.00 9.85 -22.47
N ALA A 283 -92.50 8.80 -21.85
CA ALA A 283 -93.87 8.34 -22.05
C ALA A 283 -94.87 9.24 -21.29
N LYS A 284 -95.88 9.75 -22.02
CA LYS A 284 -96.87 10.74 -21.52
C LYS A 284 -97.97 10.17 -20.58
N SER A 285 -97.93 8.88 -20.23
CA SER A 285 -99.08 8.15 -19.66
C SER A 285 -98.84 7.47 -18.30
N TYR A 286 -97.82 7.87 -17.54
CA TYR A 286 -97.51 7.28 -16.23
C TYR A 286 -97.76 8.25 -15.08
N ASP A 287 -97.95 7.73 -13.86
CA ASP A 287 -98.19 8.55 -12.68
C ASP A 287 -96.95 9.41 -12.32
N GLU A 288 -97.20 10.55 -11.67
CA GLU A 288 -96.17 11.56 -11.34
C GLU A 288 -95.02 10.99 -10.48
N LYS A 289 -95.29 10.07 -9.55
CA LYS A 289 -94.26 9.39 -8.75
C LYS A 289 -93.40 8.48 -9.61
N THR A 290 -93.97 7.77 -10.57
CA THR A 290 -93.22 6.91 -11.50
C THR A 290 -92.25 7.71 -12.37
N GLN A 291 -92.65 8.91 -12.85
CA GLN A 291 -91.74 9.82 -13.56
C GLN A 291 -90.63 10.39 -12.67
N VAL A 292 -90.95 10.71 -11.40
CA VAL A 292 -89.95 11.17 -10.42
C VAL A 292 -88.93 10.06 -10.10
N TYR A 293 -89.37 8.80 -9.95
CA TYR A 293 -88.45 7.69 -9.73
C TYR A 293 -87.58 7.40 -10.97
N ALA A 294 -88.17 7.37 -12.16
CA ALA A 294 -87.42 7.14 -13.41
C ALA A 294 -86.37 8.22 -13.66
N SER A 295 -86.72 9.50 -13.46
CA SER A 295 -85.76 10.61 -13.60
C SER A 295 -84.66 10.59 -12.53
N THR A 296 -84.96 10.14 -11.31
CA THR A 296 -83.96 9.95 -10.26
C THR A 296 -82.97 8.83 -10.63
N ILE A 297 -83.47 7.70 -11.11
CA ILE A 297 -82.63 6.58 -11.57
C ILE A 297 -81.76 7.01 -12.76
N GLU A 298 -82.34 7.72 -13.74
CA GLU A 298 -81.62 8.25 -14.90
C GLU A 298 -80.44 9.14 -14.47
N LYS A 299 -80.69 10.05 -13.53
CA LYS A 299 -79.65 10.95 -12.99
C LYS A 299 -78.56 10.17 -12.24
N SER A 300 -78.92 9.23 -11.38
CA SER A 300 -77.94 8.42 -10.64
C SER A 300 -77.08 7.55 -11.55
N ILE A 301 -77.62 7.04 -12.64
CA ILE A 301 -76.86 6.26 -13.63
C ILE A 301 -75.89 7.15 -14.40
N ALA A 302 -76.32 8.34 -14.82
CA ALA A 302 -75.46 9.30 -15.50
C ALA A 302 -74.28 9.73 -14.60
N GLU A 303 -74.53 10.02 -13.33
CA GLU A 303 -73.48 10.34 -12.35
C GLU A 303 -72.51 9.18 -12.13
N LEU A 304 -73.01 7.93 -12.06
CA LEU A 304 -72.17 6.75 -11.89
C LEU A 304 -71.28 6.48 -13.12
N LEU A 305 -71.83 6.66 -14.33
CA LEU A 305 -71.07 6.53 -15.58
C LEU A 305 -69.95 7.58 -15.69
N ASP A 306 -70.21 8.81 -15.24
CA ASP A 306 -69.20 9.87 -15.21
C ASP A 306 -68.06 9.56 -14.23
N ILE A 307 -68.41 9.13 -13.00
CA ILE A 307 -67.41 8.71 -11.99
C ILE A 307 -66.56 7.54 -12.52
N MET A 308 -67.19 6.54 -13.15
CA MET A 308 -66.47 5.42 -13.76
C MET A 308 -65.53 5.87 -14.88
N SER A 309 -65.99 6.78 -15.74
CA SER A 309 -65.16 7.32 -16.83
C SER A 309 -63.96 8.10 -16.28
N ASN A 310 -64.15 8.86 -15.21
CA ASN A 310 -63.09 9.63 -14.55
C ASN A 310 -62.06 8.71 -13.88
N ILE A 311 -62.48 7.62 -13.23
CA ILE A 311 -61.57 6.61 -12.65
C ILE A 311 -60.76 5.91 -13.75
N LEU A 312 -61.37 5.59 -14.89
CA LEU A 312 -60.67 5.00 -16.02
C LEU A 312 -59.61 5.95 -16.58
N THR A 313 -59.99 7.20 -16.83
CA THR A 313 -59.09 8.25 -17.36
C THR A 313 -57.90 8.46 -16.42
N LEU A 314 -58.12 8.47 -15.11
CA LEU A 314 -57.05 8.57 -14.11
C LEU A 314 -56.11 7.36 -14.16
N SER A 315 -56.63 6.16 -14.38
CA SER A 315 -55.85 4.94 -14.53
C SER A 315 -55.01 4.93 -15.81
N GLU A 316 -55.54 5.45 -16.92
CA GLU A 316 -54.80 5.60 -18.18
C GLU A 316 -53.67 6.62 -18.08
N ILE A 317 -53.91 7.74 -17.37
CA ILE A 317 -52.89 8.76 -17.07
C ILE A 317 -51.73 8.17 -16.25
N HIS A 318 -52.03 7.43 -15.18
CA HIS A 318 -50.99 6.85 -14.32
C HIS A 318 -50.13 5.79 -15.01
N ASN A 319 -50.62 5.19 -16.10
CA ASN A 319 -49.90 4.18 -16.87
C ASN A 319 -49.23 4.75 -18.13
N ASP A 320 -49.14 6.08 -18.27
CA ASP A 320 -48.52 6.79 -19.40
C ASP A 320 -49.10 6.42 -20.77
N ARG A 321 -50.37 5.96 -20.81
CA ARG A 321 -51.06 5.45 -22.02
C ARG A 321 -51.83 6.50 -22.82
N LEU A 322 -51.76 7.78 -22.46
CA LEU A 322 -52.42 8.82 -23.25
C LEU A 322 -51.63 9.13 -24.53
N GLU A 323 -52.10 8.62 -25.67
CA GLU A 323 -51.71 9.15 -26.97
C GLU A 323 -52.13 10.64 -27.04
N LYS A 324 -51.15 11.53 -27.19
CA LYS A 324 -51.38 12.98 -27.37
C LYS A 324 -52.23 13.22 -28.62
N SER A 325 -53.53 13.45 -28.45
CA SER A 325 -54.40 13.93 -29.53
C SER A 325 -54.40 15.46 -29.56
N THR A 326 -53.65 16.03 -30.48
CA THR A 326 -53.66 17.47 -30.77
C THR A 326 -54.79 17.75 -31.76
N THR A 327 -55.87 18.41 -31.32
CA THR A 327 -56.97 18.85 -32.18
C THR A 327 -57.00 20.37 -32.32
N THR A 328 -57.28 20.86 -33.53
CA THR A 328 -57.40 22.29 -33.84
C THR A 328 -58.75 22.81 -33.37
N VAL A 329 -58.74 23.65 -32.34
CA VAL A 329 -59.94 24.27 -31.79
C VAL A 329 -60.28 25.54 -32.56
N ASN A 330 -61.48 25.60 -33.15
CA ASN A 330 -61.98 26.82 -33.79
C ASN A 330 -62.45 27.82 -32.74
N PHE A 331 -61.57 28.76 -32.41
CA PHE A 331 -61.79 29.78 -31.40
C PHE A 331 -63.03 30.65 -31.66
N LYS A 332 -63.42 30.82 -32.93
CA LYS A 332 -64.60 31.62 -33.32
C LYS A 332 -65.90 30.90 -32.94
N ALA A 333 -65.95 29.57 -33.14
CA ALA A 333 -67.08 28.74 -32.74
C ALA A 333 -67.21 28.63 -31.22
N LEU A 334 -66.07 28.52 -30.51
CA LEU A 334 -66.02 28.51 -29.05
C LEU A 334 -66.53 29.82 -28.47
N LYS A 335 -66.05 30.97 -28.99
CA LYS A 335 -66.51 32.31 -28.59
C LYS A 335 -68.02 32.48 -28.81
N LYS A 336 -68.54 32.03 -29.95
CA LYS A 336 -69.97 32.09 -30.26
C LYS A 336 -70.81 31.27 -29.28
N SER A 337 -70.32 30.08 -28.91
CA SER A 337 -71.01 29.21 -27.95
C SER A 337 -71.03 29.81 -26.55
N ILE A 338 -69.91 30.38 -26.09
CA ILE A 338 -69.82 31.06 -24.79
C ILE A 338 -70.72 32.30 -24.76
N LEU A 339 -70.73 33.09 -25.83
CA LEU A 339 -71.60 34.27 -25.93
C LEU A 339 -73.08 33.87 -25.95
N GLY A 340 -73.46 32.83 -26.70
CA GLY A 340 -74.83 32.33 -26.74
C GLY A 340 -75.35 31.89 -25.36
N ILE A 341 -74.53 31.19 -24.58
CA ILE A 341 -74.88 30.80 -23.20
C ILE A 341 -75.05 32.05 -22.32
N SER A 342 -74.16 33.04 -22.45
CA SER A 342 -74.24 34.28 -21.67
C SER A 342 -75.50 35.10 -21.99
N GLU A 343 -75.89 35.17 -23.27
CA GLU A 343 -77.10 35.86 -23.72
C GLU A 343 -78.36 35.16 -23.23
N GLU A 344 -78.39 33.82 -23.25
CA GLU A 344 -79.53 33.05 -22.74
C GLU A 344 -79.71 33.24 -21.22
N VAL A 345 -78.63 33.27 -20.45
CA VAL A 345 -78.65 33.53 -19.00
C VAL A 345 -79.13 34.95 -18.69
N LEU A 346 -78.70 35.94 -19.48
CA LEU A 346 -79.14 37.33 -19.34
C LEU A 346 -80.62 37.52 -19.73
N ALA A 347 -81.08 36.83 -20.77
CA ALA A 347 -82.48 36.83 -21.18
C ALA A 347 -83.40 36.23 -20.10
N ARG A 348 -82.99 35.13 -19.46
CA ARG A 348 -83.72 34.53 -18.33
C ARG A 348 -83.80 35.50 -17.14
N ARG A 349 -82.72 36.22 -16.81
CA ARG A 349 -82.74 37.24 -15.74
C ARG A 349 -83.68 38.42 -16.04
N LYS A 350 -83.69 38.92 -17.29
CA LYS A 350 -84.61 40.00 -17.71
C LYS A 350 -86.08 39.58 -17.58
N LYS A 351 -86.41 38.34 -17.97
CA LYS A 351 -87.78 37.79 -17.88
C LYS A 351 -88.26 37.64 -16.43
N ILE A 352 -87.35 37.30 -15.52
CA ILE A 352 -87.65 37.22 -14.08
C ILE A 352 -87.85 38.63 -13.49
N LEU A 353 -87.05 39.61 -13.87
CA LEU A 353 -87.18 41.01 -13.42
C LEU A 353 -88.45 41.69 -13.93
N SER A 354 -88.85 41.47 -15.19
CA SER A 354 -90.09 42.01 -15.74
C SER A 354 -91.33 41.37 -15.11
N SER A 355 -91.27 40.09 -14.74
CA SER A 355 -92.36 39.44 -14.00
C SER A 355 -92.53 39.97 -12.57
N LYS A 356 -91.46 40.44 -11.91
CA LYS A 356 -91.54 41.04 -10.58
C LYS A 356 -92.05 42.49 -10.58
N LEU A 357 -91.74 43.28 -11.62
CA LEU A 357 -92.21 44.66 -11.75
C LEU A 357 -93.72 44.77 -12.05
N LEU A 358 -94.30 43.77 -12.73
CA LEU A 358 -95.73 43.70 -13.00
C LEU A 358 -96.58 43.38 -11.75
N VAL A 359 -95.96 42.81 -10.71
CA VAL A 359 -96.61 42.48 -9.42
C VAL A 359 -96.51 43.64 -8.41
N MET A 360 -95.71 44.68 -8.68
CA MET A 360 -95.54 45.85 -7.79
C MET A 360 -96.37 47.09 -8.18
N ASN A 361 -97.09 47.06 -9.32
CA ASN A 361 -97.94 48.18 -9.80
C ASN A 361 -99.45 47.83 -9.84
N LEU A 362 -99.86 46.79 -9.12
CA LEU A 362 -101.23 46.46 -8.73
C LEU A 362 -101.28 46.51 -7.20
#